data_AF-A0AAI9N583-F1
#
_entry.id   AF-A0AAI9N583-F1
#
_cell.length_a   1.000
_cell.length_b   1.000
_cell.length_c   1.000
_cell.angle_alpha   90.00
_cell.angle_beta   90.00
_cell.angle_gamma   90.00
#
_symmetry.space_group_name_H-M   'P 1'
#
loop_
_entity.id
_entity.type
_entity.pdbx_description
1 polymer ?
#
loop_
_entity_poly.entity_id
_entity_poly.type
_entity_poly.pdbx_seq_one_letter_code
_entity_poly.pdbx_strand_id
1 'polypeptide(L)'
;MNASRNPADARLPPLLPLPQDAQTLTYVELWNGADLLIRKAGEEVAGSRWVFLSALVMLSFCLEAYLDYAGSLLFGAAWREGDAPHAGQDVKRRLALVCAACGVQLEARHTYRTVAMTLLELRASLTQATQMRLPQSQPARREAPPDPAWAPYCRRNVVLDYRAQLRILLGKLHAGLPAAERGPLSL
;
A
#
# COMPACT_ATOMS: atom_id res chain seq x y z
N MET A 1 23.69 -8.47 57.09
CA MET A 1 24.21 -7.57 56.03
C MET A 1 23.56 -7.96 54.71
N ASN A 2 22.51 -7.23 54.33
CA ASN A 2 21.79 -7.45 53.07
C ASN A 2 22.51 -6.68 51.97
N ALA A 3 23.17 -7.38 51.05
CA ALA A 3 23.70 -6.78 49.84
C ALA A 3 22.55 -6.59 48.83
N SER A 4 22.15 -5.33 48.66
CA SER A 4 21.23 -4.85 47.64
C SER A 4 21.76 -5.23 46.26
N ARG A 5 21.10 -6.15 45.56
CA ARG A 5 21.36 -6.43 44.14
C ARG A 5 20.71 -5.33 43.31
N ASN A 6 21.55 -4.53 42.66
CA ASN A 6 21.18 -3.44 41.78
C ASN A 6 20.35 -3.98 40.58
N PRO A 7 19.14 -3.46 40.29
CA PRO A 7 18.31 -3.92 39.17
C PRO A 7 18.87 -3.55 37.78
N ALA A 8 20.02 -2.87 37.70
CA ALA A 8 20.65 -2.45 36.45
C ALA A 8 21.47 -3.54 35.72
N ASP A 9 21.66 -4.72 36.31
CA ASP A 9 22.46 -5.82 35.73
C ASP A 9 21.64 -6.84 34.92
N ALA A 10 20.37 -6.53 34.61
CA ALA A 10 19.59 -7.29 33.65
C ALA A 10 20.09 -7.00 32.23
N ARG A 11 21.23 -7.61 31.86
CA ARG A 11 21.67 -7.68 30.46
C ARG A 11 20.53 -8.31 29.66
N LEU A 12 19.84 -7.49 28.87
CA LEU A 12 18.91 -7.96 27.84
C LEU A 12 19.62 -9.05 27.03
N PRO A 13 19.00 -10.22 26.83
CA PRO A 13 19.58 -11.23 25.95
C PRO A 13 19.80 -10.59 24.57
N PRO A 14 20.92 -10.90 23.89
CA PRO A 14 21.13 -10.41 22.54
C PRO A 14 19.93 -10.83 21.69
N LEU A 15 19.33 -9.86 21.00
CA LEU A 15 18.27 -10.11 20.02
C LEU A 15 18.79 -11.16 19.05
N LEU A 16 18.24 -12.37 19.12
CA LEU A 16 18.53 -13.43 18.17
C LEU A 16 18.34 -12.87 16.76
N PRO A 17 19.30 -13.05 15.84
CA PRO A 17 19.09 -12.71 14.45
C PRO A 17 17.84 -13.44 13.98
N LEU A 18 16.86 -12.70 13.47
CA LEU A 18 15.69 -13.29 12.83
C LEU A 18 16.17 -14.26 11.74
N PRO A 19 15.54 -15.43 11.58
CA PRO A 19 15.87 -16.37 10.51
C PRO A 19 15.95 -15.64 9.17
N GLN A 20 17.07 -15.80 8.44
CA GLN A 20 17.32 -15.12 7.17
C GLN A 20 16.36 -15.55 6.03
N ASP A 21 15.54 -16.59 6.27
CA ASP A 21 14.68 -17.24 5.26
C ASP A 21 13.25 -16.69 5.15
N ALA A 22 12.96 -15.53 5.74
CA ALA A 22 11.68 -14.85 5.51
C ALA A 22 11.85 -13.33 5.50
N GLN A 23 12.57 -12.78 4.50
CA GLN A 23 12.30 -11.41 4.08
C GLN A 23 10.92 -11.40 3.41
N THR A 24 9.87 -11.39 4.23
CA THR A 24 8.51 -11.23 3.75
C THR A 24 8.40 -9.82 3.19
N LEU A 25 8.38 -9.72 1.86
CA LEU A 25 8.30 -8.43 1.19
C LEU A 25 6.94 -7.79 1.52
N THR A 26 6.96 -6.56 2.02
CA THR A 26 5.75 -5.87 2.49
C THR A 26 4.63 -5.82 1.44
N TYR A 27 4.97 -5.72 0.16
CA TYR A 27 3.96 -5.75 -0.91
C TYR A 27 3.22 -7.10 -0.98
N VAL A 28 3.88 -8.22 -0.66
CA VAL A 28 3.28 -9.56 -0.68
C VAL A 28 2.23 -9.68 0.41
N GLU A 29 2.54 -9.22 1.62
CA GLU A 29 1.59 -9.22 2.74
C GLU A 29 0.37 -8.33 2.47
N LEU A 30 0.60 -7.16 1.91
CA LEU A 30 -0.47 -6.23 1.54
C LEU A 30 -1.36 -6.81 0.44
N TRP A 31 -0.78 -7.50 -0.54
CA TRP A 31 -1.54 -8.20 -1.57
C TRP A 31 -2.39 -9.33 -0.98
N ASN A 32 -1.79 -10.21 -0.17
CA ASN A 32 -2.48 -11.33 0.46
C ASN A 32 -3.62 -10.85 1.39
N GLY A 33 -3.38 -9.79 2.16
CA GLY A 33 -4.40 -9.19 3.00
C GLY A 33 -5.55 -8.58 2.20
N ALA A 34 -5.26 -7.90 1.08
CA ALA A 34 -6.31 -7.42 0.17
C ALA A 34 -7.14 -8.57 -0.41
N ASP A 35 -6.49 -9.67 -0.81
CA ASP A 35 -7.17 -10.87 -1.32
C ASP A 35 -8.10 -11.52 -0.29
N LEU A 36 -7.70 -11.51 0.98
CA LEU A 36 -8.56 -11.97 2.07
C LEU A 36 -9.79 -11.06 2.21
N LEU A 37 -9.60 -9.74 2.22
CA LEU A 37 -10.71 -8.78 2.33
C LEU A 37 -11.69 -8.87 1.15
N ILE A 38 -11.18 -9.00 -0.07
CA ILE A 38 -12.01 -9.13 -1.28
C ILE A 38 -12.87 -10.39 -1.21
N ARG A 39 -12.29 -11.52 -0.77
CA ARG A 39 -13.03 -12.78 -0.62
C ARG A 39 -14.14 -12.65 0.41
N LYS A 40 -13.82 -12.19 1.62
CA LYS A 40 -14.79 -12.01 2.71
C LYS A 40 -15.91 -11.02 2.37
N ALA A 41 -15.58 -9.90 1.73
CA ALA A 41 -16.56 -8.93 1.25
C ALA A 41 -17.51 -9.51 0.18
N GLY A 42 -17.05 -10.56 -0.53
CA GLY A 42 -17.84 -11.28 -1.51
C GLY A 42 -18.82 -12.30 -0.91
N GLU A 43 -18.60 -12.71 0.34
CA GLU A 43 -19.45 -13.63 1.10
C GLU A 43 -20.58 -12.86 1.81
N GLU A 44 -20.28 -11.69 2.39
CA GLU A 44 -21.25 -10.81 3.05
C GLU A 44 -21.46 -9.50 2.26
N VAL A 45 -22.39 -9.51 1.30
CA VAL A 45 -22.59 -8.38 0.37
C VAL A 45 -23.15 -7.14 1.08
N ALA A 46 -23.99 -7.30 2.11
CA ALA A 46 -24.55 -6.19 2.87
C ALA A 46 -23.47 -5.50 3.72
N GLY A 47 -23.24 -4.20 3.53
CA GLY A 47 -22.22 -3.44 4.28
C GLY A 47 -20.78 -3.60 3.80
N SER A 48 -20.53 -4.43 2.77
CA SER A 48 -19.21 -4.70 2.18
C SER A 48 -18.48 -3.47 1.61
N ARG A 49 -19.17 -2.33 1.43
CA ARG A 49 -18.60 -1.07 0.90
C ARG A 49 -17.30 -0.66 1.60
N TRP A 50 -17.27 -0.72 2.93
CA TRP A 50 -16.10 -0.35 3.71
C TRP A 50 -14.97 -1.39 3.60
N VAL A 51 -15.31 -2.66 3.46
CA VAL A 51 -14.34 -3.74 3.26
C VAL A 51 -13.69 -3.61 1.87
N PHE A 52 -14.47 -3.27 0.84
CA PHE A 52 -13.95 -2.96 -0.50
C PHE A 52 -13.06 -1.71 -0.50
N LEU A 53 -13.43 -0.66 0.24
CA LEU A 53 -12.54 0.50 0.41
C LEU A 53 -11.20 0.10 1.06
N SER A 54 -11.24 -0.70 2.12
CA SER A 54 -10.03 -1.19 2.79
C SER A 54 -9.15 -2.04 1.86
N ALA A 55 -9.75 -2.93 1.07
CA ALA A 55 -9.03 -3.72 0.08
C ALA A 55 -8.36 -2.83 -0.98
N LEU A 56 -9.07 -1.83 -1.49
CA LEU A 56 -8.54 -0.84 -2.43
C LEU A 56 -7.34 -0.06 -1.85
N VAL A 57 -7.46 0.40 -0.60
CA VAL A 57 -6.36 1.07 0.12
C VAL A 57 -5.15 0.14 0.27
N MET A 58 -5.35 -1.12 0.69
CA MET A 58 -4.27 -2.11 0.81
C MET A 58 -3.57 -2.37 -0.53
N LEU A 59 -4.31 -2.53 -1.63
CA LEU A 59 -3.73 -2.68 -2.97
C LEU A 59 -2.95 -1.44 -3.41
N SER A 60 -3.34 -0.25 -2.99
CA SER A 60 -2.60 0.99 -3.27
C SER A 60 -1.28 1.04 -2.50
N PHE A 61 -1.27 0.62 -1.24
CA PHE A 61 -0.03 0.43 -0.48
C PHE A 61 0.84 -0.69 -1.05
N CYS A 62 0.23 -1.76 -1.56
CA CYS A 62 0.96 -2.82 -2.24
C CYS A 62 1.73 -2.27 -3.45
N LEU A 63 1.09 -1.41 -4.26
CA LEU A 63 1.77 -0.73 -5.37
C LEU A 63 2.94 0.12 -4.87
N GLU A 64 2.72 0.95 -3.84
CA GLU A 64 3.78 1.79 -3.29
C GLU A 64 4.96 0.97 -2.74
N ALA A 65 4.68 -0.04 -1.93
CA ALA A 65 5.69 -0.95 -1.38
C ALA A 65 6.43 -1.73 -2.48
N TYR A 66 5.75 -2.04 -3.59
CA TYR A 66 6.38 -2.66 -4.74
C TYR A 66 7.30 -1.68 -5.49
N LEU A 67 6.88 -0.43 -5.70
CA LEU A 67 7.73 0.59 -6.32
C LEU A 67 8.97 0.88 -5.48
N ASP A 68 8.82 0.85 -4.17
CA ASP A 68 9.88 0.86 -3.18
C ASP A 68 10.91 -0.27 -3.42
N TYR A 69 10.43 -1.52 -3.51
CA TYR A 69 11.26 -2.69 -3.81
C TYR A 69 11.94 -2.58 -5.18
N ALA A 70 11.16 -2.37 -6.24
CA ALA A 70 11.64 -2.28 -7.62
C ALA A 70 12.63 -1.14 -7.83
N GLY A 71 12.34 0.05 -7.30
CA GLY A 71 13.21 1.20 -7.46
C GLY A 71 14.51 1.09 -6.66
N SER A 72 14.52 0.38 -5.53
CA SER A 72 15.77 0.07 -4.84
C SER A 72 16.70 -0.81 -5.68
N LEU A 73 16.16 -1.74 -6.46
CA LEU A 73 16.94 -2.56 -7.39
C LEU A 73 17.40 -1.77 -8.63
N LEU A 74 16.57 -0.85 -9.11
CA LEU A 74 16.87 -0.08 -10.33
C LEU A 74 17.81 1.10 -10.10
N PHE A 75 17.69 1.76 -8.95
CA PHE A 75 18.33 3.05 -8.68
C PHE A 75 19.22 3.03 -7.42
N GLY A 76 19.27 1.93 -6.67
CA GLY A 76 20.13 1.77 -5.50
C GLY A 76 19.86 2.81 -4.41
N ALA A 77 20.94 3.33 -3.81
CA ALA A 77 20.88 4.33 -2.73
C ALA A 77 20.12 5.61 -3.10
N ALA A 78 20.10 5.98 -4.39
CA ALA A 78 19.37 7.16 -4.89
C ALA A 78 17.84 7.04 -4.80
N TRP A 79 17.32 5.87 -4.41
CA TRP A 79 15.88 5.63 -4.25
C TRP A 79 15.35 5.87 -2.82
N ARG A 80 16.18 5.68 -1.78
CA ARG A 80 15.72 5.59 -0.38
C ARG A 80 16.49 6.42 0.65
N GLU A 81 17.64 7.01 0.32
CA GLU A 81 18.48 7.66 1.35
C GLU A 81 18.37 9.19 1.38
N GLY A 82 17.96 9.76 2.52
CA GLY A 82 18.14 11.18 2.85
C GLY A 82 17.63 12.18 1.79
N ASP A 83 18.52 13.07 1.33
CA ASP A 83 18.27 14.06 0.27
C ASP A 83 18.29 13.46 -1.15
N ALA A 84 18.14 12.13 -1.28
CA ALA A 84 18.12 11.48 -2.58
C ALA A 84 17.04 12.08 -3.50
N PRO A 85 17.35 12.28 -4.79
CA PRO A 85 16.50 13.03 -5.72
C PRO A 85 15.11 12.43 -5.91
N HIS A 86 14.91 11.17 -5.52
CA HIS A 86 13.66 10.42 -5.65
C HIS A 86 12.90 10.22 -4.33
N ALA A 87 13.50 10.49 -3.17
CA ALA A 87 12.90 10.22 -1.86
C ALA A 87 11.69 11.13 -1.55
N GLY A 88 11.72 12.38 -2.02
CA GLY A 88 10.61 13.35 -1.86
C GLY A 88 9.57 13.34 -2.99
N GLN A 89 9.67 12.41 -3.95
CA GLN A 89 8.77 12.40 -5.10
C GLN A 89 7.43 11.73 -4.77
N ASP A 90 6.34 12.29 -5.32
CA ASP A 90 5.04 11.67 -5.21
C ASP A 90 5.01 10.28 -5.88
N VAL A 91 4.09 9.42 -5.43
CA VAL A 91 3.99 8.05 -5.94
C VAL A 91 3.75 8.02 -7.46
N LYS A 92 3.12 9.06 -8.04
CA LYS A 92 2.93 9.21 -9.50
C LYS A 92 4.25 9.23 -10.23
N ARG A 93 5.15 10.11 -9.79
CA ARG A 93 6.44 10.32 -10.42
C ARG A 93 7.35 9.11 -10.20
N ARG A 94 7.29 8.49 -9.02
CA ARG A 94 8.00 7.24 -8.73
C ARG A 94 7.53 6.10 -9.64
N LEU A 95 6.21 5.94 -9.84
CA LEU A 95 5.67 4.98 -10.81
C LEU A 95 6.17 5.27 -12.23
N ALA A 96 6.15 6.53 -12.67
CA ALA A 96 6.61 6.90 -14.00
C ALA A 96 8.10 6.59 -14.22
N LEU A 97 8.96 6.85 -13.21
CA LEU A 97 10.37 6.53 -13.27
C LEU A 97 10.64 5.03 -13.37
N VAL A 98 9.98 4.24 -12.52
CA VAL A 98 10.11 2.77 -12.54
C VAL A 98 9.58 2.22 -13.87
N CYS A 99 8.44 2.71 -14.36
CA CYS A 99 7.92 2.33 -15.68
C CYS A 99 8.92 2.63 -16.80
N ALA A 100 9.52 3.82 -16.82
CA ALA A 100 10.51 4.20 -17.82
C ALA A 100 11.75 3.28 -17.76
N ALA A 101 12.26 3.00 -16.56
CA ALA A 101 13.41 2.11 -16.38
C ALA A 101 13.11 0.66 -16.77
N CYS A 102 11.89 0.17 -16.51
CA CYS A 102 11.44 -1.17 -16.92
C CYS A 102 10.98 -1.27 -18.38
N GLY A 103 10.99 -0.17 -19.16
CA GLY A 103 10.46 -0.14 -20.53
C GLY A 103 8.95 -0.36 -20.63
N VAL A 104 8.20 -0.09 -19.57
CA VAL A 104 6.74 -0.27 -19.50
C VAL A 104 6.02 1.04 -19.82
N GLN A 105 5.18 1.03 -20.84
CA GLN A 105 4.29 2.16 -21.12
C GLN A 105 2.99 2.05 -20.31
N LEU A 106 2.66 3.13 -19.58
CA LEU A 106 1.38 3.26 -18.90
C LEU A 106 0.31 3.66 -19.92
N GLU A 107 -0.58 2.73 -20.28
CA GLU A 107 -1.67 3.04 -21.20
C GLU A 107 -2.62 4.11 -20.61
N ALA A 108 -3.15 4.97 -21.47
CA ALA A 108 -3.90 6.18 -21.07
C ALA A 108 -5.28 5.89 -20.44
N ARG A 109 -5.85 4.70 -20.64
CA ARG A 109 -7.27 4.39 -20.39
C ARG A 109 -7.51 3.31 -19.35
N HIS A 110 -6.85 3.42 -18.21
CA HIS A 110 -7.16 2.51 -17.14
C HIS A 110 -7.89 3.17 -15.99
N THR A 111 -9.09 2.67 -15.73
CA THR A 111 -9.83 2.87 -14.47
C THR A 111 -8.92 2.62 -13.26
N TYR A 112 -7.91 1.73 -13.36
CA TYR A 112 -6.90 1.55 -12.30
C TYR A 112 -6.12 2.81 -11.97
N ARG A 113 -5.81 3.66 -12.96
CA ARG A 113 -5.04 4.87 -12.73
C ARG A 113 -5.86 5.84 -11.91
N THR A 114 -7.13 6.02 -12.24
CA THR A 114 -8.04 6.84 -11.44
C THR A 114 -8.19 6.28 -10.03
N VAL A 115 -8.41 4.96 -9.88
CA VAL A 115 -8.60 4.32 -8.57
C VAL A 115 -7.33 4.40 -7.71
N ALA A 116 -6.18 3.98 -8.23
CA ALA A 116 -4.89 4.09 -7.53
C ALA A 116 -4.59 5.55 -7.16
N MET A 117 -4.91 6.51 -8.04
CA MET A 117 -4.63 7.91 -7.79
C MET A 117 -5.54 8.52 -6.76
N THR A 118 -6.84 8.24 -6.84
CA THR A 118 -7.82 8.64 -5.83
C THR A 118 -7.49 8.03 -4.47
N LEU A 119 -6.94 6.81 -4.42
CA LEU A 119 -6.60 6.14 -3.15
C LEU A 119 -5.27 6.62 -2.56
N LEU A 120 -4.30 6.99 -3.40
CA LEU A 120 -3.07 7.66 -2.96
C LEU A 120 -3.36 9.09 -2.46
N GLU A 121 -4.25 9.81 -3.14
CA GLU A 121 -4.77 11.11 -2.69
C GLU A 121 -5.60 10.97 -1.40
N LEU A 122 -6.41 9.91 -1.28
CA LEU A 122 -7.10 9.57 -0.04
C LEU A 122 -6.11 9.29 1.09
N ARG A 123 -5.03 8.53 0.86
CA ARG A 123 -3.98 8.30 1.86
C ARG A 123 -3.34 9.61 2.29
N ALA A 124 -2.91 10.45 1.35
CA ALA A 124 -2.33 11.76 1.65
C ALA A 124 -3.30 12.61 2.50
N SER A 125 -4.59 12.57 2.13
CA SER A 125 -5.66 13.24 2.88
C SER A 125 -5.83 12.65 4.28
N LEU A 126 -5.77 11.32 4.45
CA LEU A 126 -5.86 10.65 5.75
C LEU A 126 -4.64 10.92 6.64
N THR A 127 -3.44 11.01 6.07
CA THR A 127 -2.22 11.36 6.83
C THR A 127 -2.22 12.82 7.30
N GLN A 128 -2.90 13.70 6.57
CA GLN A 128 -3.08 15.10 6.94
C GLN A 128 -4.39 15.35 7.72
N ALA A 129 -5.26 14.33 7.81
CA ALA A 129 -6.54 14.45 8.49
C ALA A 129 -6.32 14.61 9.99
N THR A 130 -6.66 15.78 10.50
CA THR A 130 -6.71 16.02 11.94
C THR A 130 -7.99 15.40 12.49
N GLN A 131 -7.88 14.55 13.52
CA GLN A 131 -9.06 14.05 14.22
C GLN A 131 -9.84 15.23 14.81
N MET A 132 -11.02 15.49 14.26
CA MET A 132 -11.94 16.49 14.81
C MET A 132 -13.01 15.80 15.63
N ARG A 133 -13.24 16.28 16.86
CA ARG A 133 -14.45 15.92 17.62
C ARG A 133 -15.65 16.41 16.82
N LEU A 134 -16.45 15.48 16.33
CA LEU A 134 -17.74 15.83 15.72
C LEU A 134 -18.61 16.46 16.82
N PRO A 135 -19.11 17.70 16.64
CA PRO A 135 -20.05 18.27 17.59
C PRO A 135 -21.29 17.38 17.66
N GLN A 136 -21.83 17.20 18.87
CA GLN A 136 -23.06 16.44 19.07
C GLN A 136 -24.18 17.07 18.24
N SER A 137 -24.66 16.33 17.25
CA SER A 137 -25.68 16.78 16.32
C SER A 137 -26.99 17.06 17.06
N GLN A 138 -27.52 18.28 16.97
CA GLN A 138 -28.94 18.53 17.21
C GLN A 138 -29.77 17.79 16.14
N PRO A 139 -31.01 17.34 16.45
CA PRO A 139 -31.87 16.62 15.54
C PRO A 139 -32.52 17.59 14.53
N ALA A 140 -31.70 18.25 13.72
CA ALA A 140 -32.18 18.84 12.48
C ALA A 140 -32.30 17.72 11.44
N ARG A 141 -33.36 17.77 10.62
CA ARG A 141 -33.57 16.85 9.50
C ARG A 141 -32.40 16.99 8.52
N ARG A 142 -31.33 16.24 8.76
CA ARG A 142 -30.12 16.22 7.94
C ARG A 142 -30.50 15.56 6.62
N GLU A 143 -30.46 16.33 5.54
CA GLU A 143 -30.25 15.76 4.22
C GLU A 143 -29.03 14.84 4.31
N ALA A 144 -29.16 13.63 3.77
CA ALA A 144 -28.04 12.70 3.77
C ALA A 144 -26.86 13.38 3.06
N PRO A 145 -25.66 13.42 3.68
CA PRO A 145 -24.51 14.00 3.02
C PRO A 145 -24.29 13.29 1.68
N PRO A 146 -23.84 14.03 0.64
CA PRO A 146 -23.57 13.43 -0.66
C PRO A 146 -22.57 12.29 -0.50
N ASP A 147 -22.78 11.21 -1.27
CA ASP A 147 -21.86 10.08 -1.25
C ASP A 147 -20.44 10.55 -1.64
N PRO A 148 -19.40 10.10 -0.93
CA PRO A 148 -18.04 10.55 -1.19
C PRO A 148 -17.59 10.10 -2.59
N ALA A 149 -16.66 10.86 -3.20
CA ALA A 149 -16.19 10.63 -4.56
C ALA A 149 -15.60 9.22 -4.80
N TRP A 150 -15.18 8.53 -3.73
CA TRP A 150 -14.65 7.16 -3.81
C TRP A 150 -15.74 6.08 -3.76
N ALA A 151 -16.97 6.39 -3.34
CA ALA A 151 -18.05 5.42 -3.14
C ALA A 151 -18.36 4.57 -4.39
N PRO A 152 -18.33 5.10 -5.64
CA PRO A 152 -18.55 4.30 -6.84
C PRO A 152 -17.52 3.18 -7.05
N TYR A 153 -16.30 3.31 -6.50
CA TYR A 153 -15.23 2.32 -6.66
C TYR A 153 -15.33 1.16 -5.67
N CYS A 154 -16.10 1.31 -4.59
CA CYS A 154 -16.24 0.31 -3.53
C CYS A 154 -17.27 -0.77 -3.86
N ARG A 155 -17.12 -1.38 -5.05
CA ARG A 155 -17.97 -2.45 -5.58
C ARG A 155 -17.10 -3.63 -6.00
N ARG A 156 -17.59 -4.85 -5.79
CA ARG A 156 -16.84 -6.08 -6.05
C ARG A 156 -16.21 -6.14 -7.45
N ASN A 157 -16.98 -5.85 -8.49
CA ASN A 157 -16.48 -5.86 -9.87
C ASN A 157 -15.34 -4.86 -10.09
N VAL A 158 -15.48 -3.65 -9.56
CA VAL A 158 -14.44 -2.61 -9.69
C VAL A 158 -13.17 -2.99 -8.94
N VAL A 159 -13.29 -3.56 -7.73
CA VAL A 159 -12.13 -4.01 -6.95
C VAL A 159 -11.42 -5.18 -7.62
N LEU A 160 -12.17 -6.13 -8.18
CA LEU A 160 -11.59 -7.26 -8.92
C LEU A 160 -10.89 -6.81 -10.20
N ASP A 161 -11.50 -5.90 -10.97
CA ASP A 161 -10.90 -5.31 -12.17
C ASP A 161 -9.63 -4.54 -11.82
N TYR A 162 -9.65 -3.75 -10.74
CA TYR A 162 -8.48 -3.03 -10.24
C TYR A 162 -7.35 -3.98 -9.86
N ARG A 163 -7.65 -5.03 -9.07
CA ARG A 163 -6.68 -6.05 -8.69
C ARG A 163 -6.06 -6.73 -9.90
N ALA A 164 -6.87 -7.14 -10.88
CA ALA A 164 -6.38 -7.80 -12.10
C ALA A 164 -5.45 -6.88 -12.90
N GLN A 165 -5.84 -5.62 -13.08
CA GLN A 165 -5.03 -4.61 -13.75
C GLN A 165 -3.72 -4.33 -13.01
N LEU A 166 -3.76 -4.23 -11.67
CA LEU A 166 -2.56 -4.07 -10.84
C LEU A 166 -1.64 -5.29 -10.97
N ARG A 167 -2.16 -6.52 -10.95
CA ARG A 167 -1.35 -7.73 -11.17
C ARG A 167 -0.59 -7.67 -12.49
N ILE A 168 -1.28 -7.28 -13.57
CA ILE A 168 -0.67 -7.15 -14.90
C ILE A 168 0.44 -6.10 -14.89
N LEU A 169 0.19 -4.94 -14.29
CA LEU A 169 1.20 -3.88 -14.16
C LEU A 169 2.43 -4.38 -13.38
N LEU A 170 2.23 -4.98 -12.21
CA LEU A 170 3.31 -5.50 -11.38
C LEU A 170 4.09 -6.60 -12.11
N GLY A 171 3.41 -7.48 -12.85
CA GLY A 171 4.04 -8.48 -13.71
C GLY A 171 4.92 -7.87 -14.79
N LYS A 172 4.43 -6.83 -15.49
CA LYS A 172 5.21 -6.10 -16.51
C LYS A 172 6.43 -5.40 -15.90
N LEU A 173 6.26 -4.72 -14.75
CA LEU A 173 7.36 -4.07 -14.05
C LEU A 173 8.42 -5.09 -13.61
N HIS A 174 7.98 -6.20 -13.01
CA HIS A 174 8.86 -7.26 -12.55
C HIS A 174 9.66 -7.91 -13.67
N ALA A 175 9.02 -8.11 -14.84
CA ALA A 175 9.68 -8.61 -16.03
C ALA A 175 10.80 -7.68 -16.53
N GLY A 176 10.68 -6.37 -16.30
CA GLY A 176 11.68 -5.36 -16.65
C GLY A 176 12.81 -5.19 -15.61
N LEU A 177 12.75 -5.83 -14.45
CA LEU A 177 13.81 -5.74 -13.43
C LEU A 177 15.07 -6.54 -13.82
N PRO A 178 16.26 -6.15 -13.35
CA PRO A 178 17.50 -6.90 -13.56
C PRO A 178 17.38 -8.35 -13.08
N ALA A 179 17.70 -9.31 -13.96
CA ALA A 179 17.52 -10.74 -13.68
C ALA A 179 18.37 -11.27 -12.52
N ALA A 180 19.53 -10.64 -12.25
CA ALA A 180 20.44 -11.04 -11.20
C ALA A 180 19.95 -10.71 -9.78
N GLU A 181 19.04 -9.73 -9.66
CA GLU A 181 18.62 -9.17 -8.36
C GLU A 181 17.13 -9.40 -8.07
N ARG A 182 16.35 -9.81 -9.08
CA ARG A 182 14.92 -10.09 -8.90
C ARG A 182 14.69 -11.50 -8.35
N GLY A 183 14.03 -11.58 -7.20
CA GLY A 183 13.41 -12.82 -6.72
C GLY A 183 12.12 -13.13 -7.51
N PRO A 184 11.43 -14.25 -7.23
CA PRO A 184 10.13 -14.53 -7.87
C PRO A 184 9.07 -13.49 -7.49
N LEU A 185 8.16 -13.18 -8.42
CA LEU A 185 7.00 -12.35 -8.14
C LEU A 185 5.95 -13.14 -7.34
N SER A 186 5.83 -12.86 -6.06
CA SER A 186 4.84 -13.46 -5.17
C SER A 186 3.56 -12.60 -5.10
N LEU A 187 2.54 -12.96 -5.88
CA LEU A 187 1.19 -12.36 -5.91
C LEU A 187 0.13 -13.44 -6.21
#